data_AF-A0A2T9K674-F1
#
_entry.id   AF-A0A2T9K674-F1
#
_cell.length_a   1.000
_cell.length_b   1.000
_cell.length_c   1.000
_cell.angle_alpha   90.00
_cell.angle_beta   90.00
_cell.angle_gamma   90.00
#
_symmetry.space_group_name_H-M   'P 1'
#
loop_
_entity.id
_entity.type
_entity.pdbx_description
1 polymer ?
#
loop_
_entity_poly.entity_id
_entity_poly.type
_entity_poly.pdbx_seq_one_letter_code
_entity_poly.pdbx_strand_id
1 'polypeptide(L)'
;MASTDFHKALEDLYAAFAVARPRDIDGCPCCVDKRNVDVLLSKPLRKLTADDLHGYASGVFLTVGALGDYFYLLPRLLELSAAGPRWILDPQIVVGRLRHAEWEYWSDVRRGAIVRFLDAWFDQALALAASDEGGFDPGG
;
A
#
# COMPACT_ATOMS: atom_id res chain seq x y z
N MET A 1 9.55 -1.38 -21.13
CA MET A 1 9.02 -0.02 -20.90
C MET A 1 8.16 0.04 -19.64
N ALA A 2 7.24 -0.90 -19.40
CA ALA A 2 6.38 -0.96 -18.20
C ALA A 2 7.09 -0.80 -16.83
N SER A 3 8.31 -1.32 -16.66
CA SER A 3 9.05 -1.23 -15.39
C SER A 3 9.49 0.19 -15.02
N THR A 4 9.77 1.06 -16.00
CA THR A 4 10.18 2.45 -15.75
C THR A 4 8.99 3.32 -15.35
N ASP A 5 7.82 3.07 -15.96
CA ASP A 5 6.58 3.79 -15.67
C ASP A 5 6.08 3.45 -14.25
N PHE A 6 6.17 2.19 -13.82
CA PHE A 6 5.84 1.79 -12.45
C PHE A 6 6.73 2.47 -11.41
N HIS A 7 8.05 2.48 -11.61
CA HIS A 7 8.97 3.14 -10.67
C HIS A 7 8.69 4.64 -10.55
N LYS A 8 8.44 5.32 -11.68
CA LYS A 8 8.07 6.73 -11.67
C LYS A 8 6.75 6.97 -10.92
N ALA A 9 5.72 6.15 -11.20
CA ALA A 9 4.43 6.26 -10.54
C ALA A 9 4.54 6.03 -9.02
N LEU A 10 5.41 5.12 -8.60
CA LEU A 10 5.72 4.88 -7.19
C LEU A 10 6.38 6.10 -6.53
N GLU A 11 7.37 6.72 -7.17
CA GLU A 11 8.00 7.94 -6.63
C GLU A 11 7.02 9.12 -6.57
N ASP A 12 6.18 9.30 -7.60
CA ASP A 12 5.10 10.30 -7.62
C ASP A 12 4.09 10.07 -6.47
N LEU A 13 3.78 8.80 -6.15
CA LEU A 13 2.94 8.41 -5.02
C LEU A 13 3.59 8.82 -3.68
N TYR A 14 4.86 8.47 -3.48
CA TYR A 14 5.59 8.88 -2.27
C TYR A 14 5.63 10.41 -2.10
N ALA A 15 5.82 11.16 -3.19
CA ALA A 15 5.82 12.61 -3.16
C ALA A 15 4.44 13.20 -2.78
N ALA A 16 3.35 12.68 -3.34
CA ALA A 16 1.99 13.16 -3.08
C ALA A 16 1.53 12.96 -1.62
N PHE A 17 2.14 11.99 -0.93
CA PHE A 17 1.86 11.64 0.47
C PHE A 17 3.04 11.96 1.39
N ALA A 18 3.97 12.84 0.98
CA ALA A 18 5.05 13.34 1.81
C ALA A 18 4.51 14.27 2.91
N VAL A 19 3.92 13.68 3.94
CA VAL A 19 3.41 14.36 5.14
C VAL A 19 4.39 14.23 6.30
N ALA A 20 4.21 15.05 7.34
CA ALA A 20 4.99 14.93 8.55
C ALA A 20 4.82 13.53 9.18
N ARG A 21 5.92 12.94 9.62
CA ARG A 21 5.89 11.67 10.35
C ARG A 21 5.07 11.81 11.64
N PRO A 22 4.10 10.92 11.90
CA PRO A 22 3.35 10.90 13.16
C PRO A 22 4.27 10.71 14.36
N ARG A 23 3.86 11.23 15.53
CA ARG A 23 4.59 11.03 16.79
C ARG A 23 4.26 9.68 17.41
N ASP A 24 3.00 9.30 17.31
CA ASP A 24 2.38 8.06 17.78
C ASP A 24 1.33 7.61 16.75
N ILE A 25 0.87 6.37 16.90
CA ILE A 25 -0.25 5.81 16.14
C ILE A 25 -1.22 5.25 17.18
N ASP A 26 -2.31 5.97 17.42
CA ASP A 26 -3.30 5.58 18.41
C ASP A 26 -4.19 4.44 17.93
N GLY A 27 -4.71 3.66 18.88
CA GLY A 27 -5.67 2.60 18.61
C GLY A 27 -6.42 2.18 19.87
N CYS A 28 -7.40 1.31 19.68
CA CYS A 28 -8.15 0.74 20.79
C CYS A 28 -7.19 -0.02 21.74
N PRO A 29 -7.22 0.22 23.07
CA PRO A 29 -6.25 -0.36 24.01
C PRO A 29 -6.16 -1.89 23.98
N CYS A 30 -7.27 -2.60 23.75
CA CYS A 30 -7.26 -4.07 23.68
C CYS A 30 -6.69 -4.64 22.37
N CYS A 31 -6.39 -3.76 21.42
CA CYS A 31 -6.22 -4.04 20.00
C CYS A 31 -4.89 -3.53 19.45
N VAL A 32 -4.35 -2.44 20.00
CA VAL A 32 -3.14 -1.77 19.52
C VAL A 32 -1.87 -2.60 19.79
N ASP A 33 -1.73 -3.13 21.00
CA ASP A 33 -0.60 -4.00 21.39
C ASP A 33 -0.52 -5.26 20.52
N LYS A 34 -1.67 -5.84 20.19
CA LYS A 34 -1.77 -7.04 19.36
C LYS A 34 -1.43 -6.79 17.89
N ARG A 35 -1.41 -5.53 17.46
CA ARG A 35 -1.13 -5.14 16.06
C ARG A 35 0.30 -4.67 15.85
N ASN A 36 1.12 -4.65 16.91
CA ASN A 36 2.54 -4.33 16.83
C ASN A 36 2.82 -2.97 16.14
N VAL A 37 1.97 -1.96 16.34
CA VAL A 37 2.10 -0.68 15.62
C VAL A 37 3.29 0.16 16.08
N ASP A 38 3.85 -0.12 17.25
CA ASP A 38 5.05 0.53 17.77
C ASP A 38 6.25 0.40 16.82
N VAL A 39 6.32 -0.72 16.07
CA VAL A 39 7.41 -0.96 15.12
C VAL A 39 7.37 0.02 13.94
N LEU A 40 6.19 0.52 13.56
CA LEU A 40 5.97 1.34 12.37
C LEU A 40 6.68 2.68 12.43
N LEU A 41 6.83 3.21 13.64
CA LEU A 41 7.57 4.44 13.91
C LEU A 41 8.96 4.17 14.47
N SER A 42 9.47 2.94 14.48
CA SER A 42 10.86 2.65 14.91
C SER A 42 11.86 2.69 13.75
N LYS A 43 11.39 2.63 12.50
CA LYS A 43 12.20 2.52 11.29
C LYS A 43 11.81 3.60 10.27
N PRO A 44 12.70 3.97 9.32
CA PRO A 44 12.32 4.77 8.17
C PRO A 44 11.19 4.10 7.38
N LEU A 45 10.24 4.88 6.85
CA LEU A 45 9.06 4.39 6.13
C LEU A 45 9.39 3.31 5.07
N ARG A 46 10.39 3.58 4.21
CA ARG A 46 10.82 2.65 3.15
C ARG A 46 11.54 1.39 3.64
N LYS A 47 11.85 1.30 4.94
CA LYS A 47 12.46 0.11 5.56
C LYS A 47 11.44 -0.78 6.27
N LEU A 48 10.16 -0.39 6.34
CA LEU A 48 9.11 -1.24 6.89
C LEU A 48 8.87 -2.45 5.98
N THR A 49 8.68 -3.62 6.57
CA THR A 49 8.36 -4.86 5.85
C THR A 49 6.85 -5.07 5.73
N ALA A 50 6.43 -6.06 4.94
CA ALA A 50 5.03 -6.44 4.86
C ALA A 50 4.49 -6.93 6.22
N ASP A 51 5.31 -7.68 6.97
CA ASP A 51 4.97 -8.16 8.32
C ASP A 51 4.82 -7.02 9.31
N ASP A 52 5.70 -6.01 9.25
CA ASP A 52 5.59 -4.81 10.09
C ASP A 52 4.22 -4.14 9.88
N LEU A 53 3.75 -4.07 8.63
CA LEU A 53 2.54 -3.33 8.23
C LEU A 53 1.24 -4.14 8.28
N HIS A 54 1.30 -5.46 8.34
CA HIS A 54 0.11 -6.34 8.29
C HIS A 54 -0.90 -6.00 9.40
N GLY A 55 -0.41 -5.85 10.64
CA GLY A 55 -1.23 -5.50 11.80
C GLY A 55 -1.97 -4.18 11.62
N TYR A 56 -1.30 -3.17 11.06
CA TYR A 56 -1.91 -1.89 10.74
C TYR A 56 -2.93 -1.97 9.60
N ALA A 57 -2.59 -2.60 8.48
CA ALA A 57 -3.45 -2.70 7.30
C ALA A 57 -4.81 -3.36 7.61
N SER A 58 -4.80 -4.38 8.47
CA SER A 58 -6.02 -5.07 8.90
C SER A 58 -6.88 -4.25 9.88
N GLY A 59 -6.29 -3.31 10.61
CA GLY A 59 -6.96 -2.55 11.66
C GLY A 59 -7.28 -1.08 11.33
N VAL A 60 -6.65 -0.50 10.30
CA VAL A 60 -6.77 0.93 10.00
C VAL A 60 -8.21 1.35 9.75
N PHE A 61 -8.64 2.45 10.38
CA PHE A 61 -10.03 2.98 10.45
C PHE A 61 -11.05 2.15 11.23
N LEU A 62 -10.68 0.95 11.68
CA LEU A 62 -11.56 0.11 12.50
C LEU A 62 -11.14 0.15 13.97
N THR A 63 -9.84 0.09 14.23
CA THR A 63 -9.28 -0.18 15.57
C THR A 63 -7.95 0.50 15.83
N VAL A 64 -7.29 1.05 14.81
CA VAL A 64 -5.99 1.72 14.91
C VAL A 64 -5.85 2.77 13.82
N GLY A 65 -5.03 3.78 14.06
CA GLY A 65 -4.63 4.80 13.10
C GLY A 65 -5.70 5.83 12.77
N ALA A 66 -5.28 7.08 12.70
CA ALA A 66 -6.04 8.19 12.14
C ALA A 66 -5.71 8.41 10.65
N LEU A 67 -6.43 9.31 10.01
CA LEU A 67 -6.21 9.67 8.60
C LEU A 67 -4.78 10.17 8.33
N GLY A 68 -4.18 10.89 9.28
CA GLY A 68 -2.79 11.37 9.18
C GLY A 68 -1.77 10.22 9.13
N ASP A 69 -1.95 9.22 9.99
CA ASP A 69 -1.11 8.02 10.01
C ASP A 69 -1.27 7.23 8.70
N TYR A 70 -2.52 7.16 8.23
CA TYR A 70 -2.82 6.48 6.97
C TYR A 70 -2.12 7.18 5.81
N PHE A 71 -2.17 8.52 5.72
CA PHE A 71 -1.42 9.25 4.70
C PHE A 71 0.08 8.99 4.75
N TYR A 72 0.66 8.94 5.95
CA TYR A 72 2.09 8.65 6.11
C TYR A 72 2.45 7.23 5.66
N LEU A 73 1.64 6.23 5.98
CA LEU A 73 1.93 4.82 5.72
C LEU A 73 1.46 4.32 4.35
N LEU A 74 0.50 5.01 3.70
CA LEU A 74 -0.17 4.56 2.49
C LEU A 74 0.78 4.27 1.31
N PRO A 75 1.77 5.11 0.98
CA PRO A 75 2.69 4.81 -0.12
C PRO A 75 3.42 3.47 0.07
N ARG A 76 3.83 3.16 1.31
CA ARG A 76 4.53 1.91 1.62
C ARG A 76 3.59 0.70 1.61
N LEU A 77 2.36 0.87 2.10
CA LEU A 77 1.33 -0.17 2.01
C LEU A 77 1.06 -0.56 0.55
N LEU A 78 0.87 0.43 -0.32
CA LEU A 78 0.61 0.21 -1.75
C LEU A 78 1.81 -0.45 -2.43
N GLU A 79 3.03 0.07 -2.21
CA GLU A 79 4.27 -0.51 -2.76
C GLU A 79 4.41 -2.00 -2.42
N LEU A 80 4.29 -2.34 -1.14
CA LEU A 80 4.48 -3.71 -0.68
C LEU A 80 3.32 -4.63 -1.08
N SER A 81 2.10 -4.12 -1.22
CA SER A 81 0.98 -4.91 -1.75
C SER A 81 1.16 -5.23 -3.24
N ALA A 82 1.84 -4.36 -4.00
CA ALA A 82 2.08 -4.55 -5.42
C ALA A 82 3.23 -5.51 -5.73
N ALA A 83 4.29 -5.48 -4.91
CA ALA A 83 5.52 -6.25 -5.14
C ALA A 83 5.72 -7.44 -4.19
N GLY A 84 4.99 -7.51 -3.08
CA GLY A 84 5.20 -8.48 -2.01
C GLY A 84 4.31 -9.73 -2.07
N PRO A 85 4.49 -10.67 -1.13
CA PRO A 85 3.63 -11.85 -1.02
C PRO A 85 2.19 -11.45 -0.69
N ARG A 86 1.26 -11.77 -1.60
CA ARG A 86 -0.16 -11.40 -1.50
C ARG A 86 -0.86 -11.90 -0.24
N TRP A 87 -0.34 -12.95 0.40
CA TRP A 87 -0.91 -13.51 1.62
C TRP A 87 -0.58 -12.71 2.90
N ILE A 88 0.40 -11.79 2.85
CA ILE A 88 0.74 -10.90 3.97
C ILE A 88 0.01 -9.57 3.82
N LEU A 89 0.18 -8.89 2.68
CA LEU A 89 -0.49 -7.63 2.36
C LEU A 89 -1.34 -7.82 1.11
N ASP A 90 -2.57 -8.28 1.30
CA ASP A 90 -3.51 -8.48 0.20
C ASP A 90 -3.86 -7.12 -0.45
N PRO A 91 -3.59 -6.96 -1.77
CA PRO A 91 -4.05 -5.83 -2.57
C PRO A 91 -5.49 -5.40 -2.32
N GLN A 92 -6.43 -6.36 -2.24
CA GLN A 92 -7.85 -6.08 -2.05
C GLN A 92 -8.12 -5.41 -0.71
N ILE A 93 -7.43 -5.85 0.34
CA ILE A 93 -7.52 -5.25 1.68
C ILE A 93 -6.93 -3.84 1.64
N VAL A 94 -5.71 -3.69 1.11
CA VAL A 94 -4.99 -2.41 1.11
C VAL A 94 -5.72 -1.34 0.29
N VAL A 95 -6.11 -1.66 -0.95
CA VAL A 95 -6.84 -0.74 -1.84
C VAL A 95 -8.24 -0.47 -1.28
N GLY A 96 -8.90 -1.48 -0.68
CA GLY A 96 -10.21 -1.32 -0.04
C GLY A 96 -10.24 -0.31 1.12
N ARG A 97 -9.09 -0.02 1.75
CA ARG A 97 -8.99 1.02 2.79
C ARG A 97 -9.16 2.44 2.26
N LEU A 98 -8.92 2.69 0.98
CA LEU A 98 -9.12 4.01 0.37
C LEU A 98 -10.56 4.51 0.53
N ARG A 99 -11.55 3.62 0.38
CA ARG A 99 -12.97 3.94 0.57
C ARG A 99 -13.27 4.35 2.01
N HIS A 100 -12.67 3.68 3.00
CA HIS A 100 -12.85 4.00 4.42
C HIS A 100 -12.25 5.36 4.78
N ALA A 101 -11.28 5.80 4.00
CA ALA A 101 -10.60 7.08 4.15
C ALA A 101 -11.21 8.20 3.29
N GLU A 102 -12.36 7.92 2.67
CA GLU A 102 -13.12 8.85 1.81
C GLU A 102 -12.24 9.52 0.74
N TRP A 103 -11.43 8.70 0.06
CA TRP A 103 -10.41 9.16 -0.89
C TRP A 103 -10.95 10.06 -2.00
N GLU A 104 -12.24 9.98 -2.30
CA GLU A 104 -12.93 10.82 -3.27
C GLU A 104 -12.83 12.31 -2.96
N TYR A 105 -12.67 12.70 -1.68
CA TYR A 105 -12.55 14.09 -1.23
C TYR A 105 -11.10 14.56 -1.07
N TRP A 106 -10.11 13.71 -1.35
CA TRP A 106 -8.71 14.13 -1.28
C TRP A 106 -8.35 15.08 -2.42
N SER A 107 -7.23 15.78 -2.27
CA SER A 107 -6.73 16.68 -3.32
C SER A 107 -6.48 15.93 -4.63
N ASP A 108 -6.63 16.64 -5.75
CA ASP A 108 -6.37 16.10 -7.09
C ASP A 108 -4.96 15.52 -7.23
N VAL A 109 -3.99 16.11 -6.54
CA VAL A 109 -2.60 15.62 -6.47
C VAL A 109 -2.55 14.19 -5.91
N ARG A 110 -3.22 13.93 -4.78
CA ARG A 110 -3.23 12.61 -4.14
C ARG A 110 -4.04 11.59 -4.91
N ARG A 111 -5.25 11.96 -5.33
CA ARG A 111 -6.12 11.08 -6.12
C ARG A 111 -5.44 10.69 -7.44
N GLY A 112 -4.87 11.67 -8.14
CA GLY A 112 -4.14 11.44 -9.38
C GLY A 112 -2.90 10.56 -9.19
N ALA A 113 -2.17 10.70 -8.09
CA ALA A 113 -1.02 9.84 -7.80
C ALA A 113 -1.43 8.38 -7.55
N ILE A 114 -2.53 8.13 -6.84
CA ILE A 114 -3.08 6.79 -6.66
C ILE A 114 -3.50 6.18 -7.99
N VAL A 115 -4.27 6.91 -8.80
CA VAL A 115 -4.75 6.41 -10.10
C VAL A 115 -3.57 6.04 -11.00
N ARG A 116 -2.58 6.93 -11.14
CA ARG A 116 -1.38 6.63 -11.93
C ARG A 116 -0.60 5.43 -11.42
N PHE A 117 -0.50 5.26 -10.10
CA PHE A 117 0.14 4.08 -9.51
C PHE A 117 -0.63 2.80 -9.83
N LEU A 118 -1.95 2.80 -9.67
CA LEU A 118 -2.80 1.64 -9.97
C LEU A 118 -2.73 1.29 -11.46
N ASP A 119 -2.84 2.27 -12.36
CA ASP A 119 -2.73 2.06 -13.82
C ASP A 119 -1.38 1.40 -14.17
N ALA A 120 -0.28 1.96 -13.69
CA ALA A 120 1.05 1.41 -13.94
C ALA A 120 1.24 0.00 -13.34
N TRP A 121 0.62 -0.28 -12.19
CA TRP A 121 0.62 -1.61 -11.59
C TRP A 121 -0.17 -2.62 -12.43
N PHE A 122 -1.36 -2.24 -12.91
CA PHE A 122 -2.16 -3.09 -13.80
C PHE A 122 -1.43 -3.39 -15.11
N ASP A 123 -0.83 -2.37 -15.74
CA ASP A 123 -0.02 -2.54 -16.95
C ASP A 123 1.13 -3.53 -16.73
N GLN A 124 1.83 -3.43 -15.59
CA GLN A 124 2.89 -4.37 -15.23
C GLN A 124 2.34 -5.80 -15.03
N ALA A 125 1.22 -5.95 -14.33
CA ALA A 125 0.61 -7.26 -14.09
C ALA A 125 0.14 -7.93 -15.38
N LEU A 126 -0.46 -7.16 -16.30
CA LEU A 126 -0.85 -7.63 -17.62
C LEU A 126 0.35 -8.05 -18.47
N ALA A 127 1.43 -7.26 -18.46
CA ALA A 127 2.66 -7.59 -19.17
C ALA A 127 3.33 -8.88 -18.66
N LEU A 128 3.30 -9.11 -17.34
CA LEU A 128 3.80 -10.35 -16.73
C LEU A 128 2.94 -11.55 -17.13
N ALA A 129 1.62 -11.43 -17.08
CA ALA A 129 0.70 -12.50 -17.47
C ALA A 129 0.89 -12.90 -18.95
N ALA A 130 0.99 -11.92 -19.85
CA ALA A 130 1.25 -12.16 -21.28
C ALA A 130 2.60 -12.84 -21.54
N SER A 131 3.56 -12.71 -20.62
CA SER A 131 4.87 -13.36 -20.72
C SER A 131 4.86 -14.82 -20.22
N ASP A 132 3.85 -15.21 -19.45
CA ASP A 132 3.71 -16.54 -18.83
C ASP A 132 2.90 -17.52 -19.71
N GLU A 133 2.14 -17.01 -20.70
CA GLU A 133 1.32 -17.80 -21.65
C GLU A 133 2.13 -18.60 -22.70
N GLY A 134 3.40 -18.90 -22.44
CA GLY A 134 4.24 -19.77 -23.28
C GLY A 134 4.23 -21.26 -22.91
N GLY A 135 3.47 -21.67 -21.87
CA GLY A 135 3.65 -22.96 -21.19
C GLY A 135 2.39 -23.82 -21.01
N PHE A 136 1.35 -23.69 -21.83
CA PHE A 136 0.25 -24.65 -21.85
C PHE A 136 0.45 -25.66 -22.99
N ASP A 137 1.08 -26.80 -22.68
CA ASP A 137 1.05 -28.00 -23.51
C ASP A 137 -0.14 -28.88 -23.08
N PRO A 138 -1.25 -28.94 -23.85
CA PRO A 138 -2.37 -29.82 -23.54
C PRO A 138 -2.14 -31.30 -23.93
N GLY A 139 -0.93 -31.70 -24.31
CA GLY A 139 -0.62 -33.08 -24.73
C GLY A 139 0.06 -33.93 -23.65
N GLY A 140 -0.73 -34.61 -22.81
CA GLY A 140 -0.27 -35.69 -21.91
C GLY A 140 -1.29 -36.79 -21.78
#